data_AF-A0A969NR71-F1
#
_entry.id   AF-A0A969NR71-F1
#
_cell.length_a   1.000
_cell.length_b   1.000
_cell.length_c   1.000
_cell.angle_alpha   90.00
_cell.angle_beta   90.00
_cell.angle_gamma   90.00
#
_symmetry.space_group_name_H-M   'P 1'
#
loop_
_entity.id
_entity.type
_entity.pdbx_description
1 polymer ?
#
loop_
_entity_poly.entity_id
_entity_poly.type
_entity_poly.pdbx_seq_one_letter_code
_entity_poly.pdbx_strand_id
1 'polypeptide(L)'
;MEFCVALPPEQKFSQGWTRAILRHAMTDILPPEIQWRISKGMLGSNFDRQLLKKEQDTLKKTIKEHRVINSYVNLQKLNSAYENYISESQTKGDDSMNVLNGVVLGLWLEHSNLSA
;
A
#
# COMPACT_ATOMS: atom_id res chain seq x y z
N MET A 1 -11.64 -18.89 -21.26
CA MET A 1 -10.51 -18.89 -20.30
C MET A 1 -9.24 -19.51 -20.89
N GLU A 2 -9.36 -20.58 -21.69
CA GLU A 2 -8.24 -21.29 -22.33
C GLU A 2 -7.27 -20.37 -23.08
N PHE A 3 -7.78 -19.41 -23.85
CA PHE A 3 -6.97 -18.39 -24.53
C PHE A 3 -6.04 -17.65 -23.57
N CYS A 4 -6.56 -17.09 -22.48
CA CYS A 4 -5.77 -16.30 -21.53
C CYS A 4 -4.67 -17.14 -20.85
N VAL A 5 -4.91 -18.43 -20.65
CA VAL A 5 -3.94 -19.35 -20.04
C VAL A 5 -2.84 -19.71 -21.05
N ALA A 6 -3.22 -20.00 -22.30
CA ALA A 6 -2.30 -20.41 -23.36
C ALA A 6 -1.41 -19.30 -23.92
N LEU A 7 -1.68 -18.03 -23.59
CA LEU A 7 -0.88 -16.90 -24.07
C LEU A 7 0.61 -17.02 -23.67
N PRO A 8 1.55 -16.69 -24.58
CA PRO A 8 2.96 -16.59 -24.28
C PRO A 8 3.21 -15.67 -23.06
N PRO A 9 4.16 -16.02 -22.17
CA PRO A 9 4.46 -15.21 -20.97
C PRO A 9 4.76 -13.74 -21.30
N GLU A 10 5.44 -13.47 -22.40
CA GLU A 10 5.85 -12.14 -22.85
C GLU A 10 4.64 -11.27 -23.24
N GLN A 11 3.52 -11.89 -23.61
CA GLN A 11 2.26 -11.18 -23.85
C GLN A 11 1.58 -10.79 -22.53
N LYS A 12 1.79 -11.57 -21.46
CA LYS A 12 1.22 -11.29 -20.13
C LYS A 12 2.06 -10.25 -19.39
N PHE A 13 3.37 -10.26 -19.57
CA PHE A 13 4.32 -9.33 -18.96
C PHE A 13 5.37 -8.88 -19.98
N SER A 14 5.41 -7.57 -20.25
CA SER A 14 6.35 -7.00 -21.21
C SER A 14 6.84 -5.64 -20.72
N GLN A 15 8.16 -5.39 -20.80
CA GLN A 15 8.77 -4.11 -20.44
C GLN A 15 8.34 -3.56 -19.06
N GLY A 16 8.24 -4.44 -18.05
CA GLY A 16 7.82 -4.06 -16.70
C GLY A 16 6.30 -3.96 -16.49
N TRP A 17 5.49 -4.13 -17.54
CA TRP A 17 4.05 -3.99 -17.47
C TRP A 17 3.33 -5.33 -17.33
N THR A 18 2.59 -5.49 -16.23
CA THR A 18 1.65 -6.61 -16.07
C THR A 18 0.40 -6.44 -16.94
N ARG A 19 -0.14 -7.56 -17.44
CA ARG A 19 -1.29 -7.63 -18.35
C ARG A 19 -1.05 -6.82 -19.65
N ALA A 20 0.17 -6.89 -20.18
CA ALA A 20 0.59 -6.08 -21.32
C ALA A 20 -0.35 -6.23 -22.52
N ILE A 21 -0.68 -7.46 -22.93
CA ILE A 21 -1.62 -7.73 -24.03
C ILE A 21 -3.00 -7.10 -23.82
N LEU A 22 -3.54 -7.16 -22.60
CA LEU A 22 -4.82 -6.53 -22.30
C LEU A 22 -4.72 -5.02 -22.41
N ARG A 23 -3.62 -4.42 -21.94
CA ARG A 23 -3.41 -2.96 -22.08
C ARG A 23 -3.33 -2.59 -23.56
N HIS A 24 -2.55 -3.29 -24.37
CA HIS A 24 -2.46 -3.02 -25.81
C HIS A 24 -3.81 -3.18 -26.52
N ALA A 25 -4.59 -4.21 -26.17
CA ALA A 25 -5.92 -4.43 -26.74
C ALA A 25 -6.93 -3.31 -26.43
N MET A 26 -6.69 -2.51 -25.39
CA MET A 26 -7.56 -1.37 -25.01
C MET A 26 -7.14 -0.03 -25.64
N THR A 27 -6.15 -0.04 -26.54
CA THR A 27 -5.78 1.14 -27.32
C THR A 27 -7.00 1.67 -28.07
N ASP A 28 -7.18 3.00 -28.06
CA ASP A 28 -8.33 3.72 -28.63
C ASP A 28 -9.69 3.42 -27.97
N ILE A 29 -9.73 2.59 -26.92
CA ILE A 29 -10.92 2.32 -26.10
C ILE A 29 -10.84 3.07 -24.77
N LEU A 30 -9.67 3.07 -24.12
CA LEU A 30 -9.44 3.75 -22.85
C LEU A 30 -8.53 4.97 -23.03
N PRO A 31 -8.70 6.03 -22.21
CA PRO A 31 -7.72 7.09 -22.11
C PRO A 31 -6.33 6.54 -21.73
N PRO A 32 -5.23 7.05 -22.31
CA PRO A 32 -3.88 6.54 -22.05
C PRO A 32 -3.51 6.50 -20.56
N GLU A 33 -3.91 7.49 -19.77
CA GLU A 33 -3.66 7.59 -18.33
C GLU A 33 -4.34 6.47 -17.53
N ILE A 34 -5.48 5.97 -18.02
CA ILE A 34 -6.18 4.84 -17.40
C ILE A 34 -5.57 3.51 -17.89
N GLN A 35 -5.32 3.39 -19.20
CA GLN A 35 -4.74 2.21 -19.83
C GLN A 35 -3.37 1.85 -19.23
N TRP A 36 -2.56 2.85 -18.91
CA TRP A 36 -1.19 2.71 -18.40
C TRP A 36 -1.05 3.04 -16.92
N ARG A 37 -2.15 3.06 -16.16
CA ARG A 37 -2.08 3.28 -14.72
C ARG A 37 -1.24 2.19 -14.04
N ILE A 38 -0.22 2.64 -13.33
CA ILE A 38 0.70 1.81 -12.54
C ILE A 38 0.06 1.44 -11.21
N SER A 39 -0.60 2.40 -10.56
CA SER A 39 -1.23 2.18 -9.27
C SER A 39 -2.37 1.17 -9.40
N LYS A 40 -2.30 0.10 -8.61
CA LYS A 40 -3.44 -0.73 -8.21
C LYS A 40 -3.24 -1.02 -6.73
N GLY A 41 -4.16 -0.58 -5.90
CA GLY A 41 -3.96 -0.73 -4.47
C GLY A 41 -4.61 0.30 -3.57
N MET A 42 -5.55 1.13 -4.05
CA MET A 42 -6.47 1.73 -3.10
C MET A 42 -7.34 0.61 -2.56
N LEU A 43 -6.98 0.09 -1.38
CA LEU A 43 -7.83 -0.79 -0.57
C LEU A 43 -9.16 -0.08 -0.21
N GLY A 44 -9.17 1.24 -0.34
CA GLY A 44 -10.34 2.11 -0.36
C GLY A 44 -10.84 2.43 1.03
N SER A 45 -11.92 3.21 1.08
CA SER A 45 -12.49 3.75 2.31
C SER A 45 -12.88 2.69 3.35
N ASN A 46 -13.21 1.47 2.91
CA ASN A 46 -13.46 0.35 3.82
C ASN A 46 -12.19 -0.04 4.58
N PHE A 47 -11.05 -0.12 3.91
CA PHE A 47 -9.79 -0.41 4.58
C PHE A 47 -9.42 0.68 5.59
N ASP A 48 -9.50 1.94 5.17
CA ASP A 48 -9.19 3.09 6.03
C ASP A 48 -10.05 3.09 7.30
N ARG A 49 -11.34 2.79 7.19
CA ARG A 49 -12.22 2.70 8.35
C ARG A 49 -11.91 1.48 9.23
N GLN A 50 -11.72 0.32 8.62
CA GLN A 50 -11.63 -0.95 9.35
C GLN A 50 -10.27 -1.14 10.01
N LEU A 51 -9.18 -0.63 9.42
CA LEU A 51 -7.86 -0.65 10.03
C LEU A 51 -7.87 0.14 11.34
N LEU A 52 -8.36 1.39 11.32
CA LEU A 52 -8.46 2.17 12.55
C LEU A 52 -9.40 1.52 13.55
N LYS A 53 -10.60 1.08 13.13
CA LYS A 53 -11.58 0.47 14.03
C LYS A 53 -11.06 -0.79 14.75
N LYS A 54 -10.23 -1.60 14.07
CA LYS A 54 -9.78 -2.90 14.61
C LYS A 54 -8.41 -2.83 15.30
N GLU A 55 -7.53 -1.97 14.82
CA GLU A 55 -6.11 -2.02 15.17
C GLU A 55 -5.59 -0.72 15.81
N GLN A 56 -6.45 0.25 16.15
CA GLN A 56 -6.02 1.55 16.70
C GLN A 56 -5.01 1.42 17.84
N ASP A 57 -5.21 0.48 18.77
CA ASP A 57 -4.30 0.26 19.89
C ASP A 57 -2.94 -0.25 19.43
N THR A 58 -2.91 -1.22 18.51
CA THR A 58 -1.69 -1.73 17.87
C THR A 58 -0.94 -0.60 17.15
N LEU A 59 -1.64 0.19 16.35
CA LEU A 59 -1.06 1.32 15.62
C LEU A 59 -0.43 2.34 16.58
N LYS A 60 -1.19 2.76 17.58
CA LYS A 60 -0.73 3.73 18.59
C LYS A 60 0.49 3.23 19.32
N LYS A 61 0.45 1.97 19.79
CA LYS A 61 1.54 1.34 20.54
C LYS A 61 2.82 1.32 19.70
N THR A 62 2.77 0.76 18.50
CA THR A 62 3.96 0.64 17.66
C THR A 62 4.53 2.01 17.27
N ILE A 63 3.68 2.99 16.95
CA ILE A 63 4.16 4.32 16.51
C ILE A 63 4.75 5.14 17.66
N LYS A 64 4.16 5.06 18.87
CA LYS A 64 4.59 5.88 20.01
C LYS A 64 5.70 5.22 20.83
N GLU A 65 5.73 3.89 20.91
CA GLU A 65 6.60 3.16 21.84
C GLU A 65 7.80 2.49 21.13
N HIS A 66 7.65 2.05 19.87
CA HIS A 66 8.69 1.23 19.24
C HIS A 66 9.70 2.11 18.51
N ARG A 67 10.87 2.31 19.14
CA ARG A 67 11.97 3.11 18.55
C ARG A 67 12.81 2.34 17.52
N VAL A 68 12.61 1.04 17.41
CA VAL A 68 13.32 0.13 16.49
C VAL A 68 13.22 0.56 15.02
N ILE A 69 12.13 1.23 14.63
CA ILE A 69 11.93 1.70 13.26
C ILE A 69 12.63 3.04 12.95
N ASN A 70 13.23 3.72 13.94
CA ASN A 70 13.75 5.09 13.79
C ASN A 70 14.90 5.20 12.77
N SER A 71 15.68 4.13 12.58
CA SER A 71 16.74 4.09 11.56
C SER A 71 16.21 3.91 10.13
N TYR A 72 14.95 3.47 9.97
CA TYR A 72 14.35 3.15 8.68
C TYR A 72 13.26 4.13 8.26
N VAL A 73 12.64 4.82 9.21
CA VAL A 73 11.45 5.66 8.98
C VAL A 73 11.63 7.02 9.63
N ASN A 74 11.22 8.07 8.93
CA ASN A 74 11.10 9.40 9.52
C ASN A 74 9.93 9.41 10.53
N LEU A 75 10.23 9.31 11.82
CA LEU A 75 9.23 9.24 12.89
C LEU A 75 8.33 10.47 12.94
N GLN A 76 8.84 11.66 12.62
CA GLN A 76 8.03 12.88 12.63
C GLN A 76 6.92 12.78 11.56
N LYS A 77 7.27 12.38 10.34
CA LYS A 77 6.30 12.17 9.26
C LYS A 77 5.31 11.06 9.58
N LEU A 78 5.78 9.95 10.16
CA LEU A 78 4.91 8.84 10.55
C LEU A 78 3.91 9.25 11.64
N ASN A 79 4.36 10.01 12.64
CA ASN A 79 3.48 10.55 13.68
C ASN A 79 2.45 11.51 13.08
N SER A 80 2.86 12.44 12.22
CA SER A 80 1.91 13.33 11.54
C SER A 80 0.88 12.58 10.71
N ALA A 81 1.29 11.56 9.95
CA ALA A 81 0.37 10.70 9.19
C ALA A 81 -0.63 9.99 10.11
N TYR A 82 -0.17 9.50 11.27
CA TYR A 82 -1.06 8.88 12.26
C TYR A 82 -2.07 9.86 12.86
N GLU A 83 -1.63 11.06 13.29
CA GLU A 83 -2.53 12.07 13.86
C GLU A 83 -3.57 12.55 12.82
N ASN A 84 -3.17 12.75 11.56
CA ASN A 84 -4.09 13.05 10.46
C ASN A 84 -5.10 11.93 10.26
N TYR A 85 -4.63 10.68 10.26
CA TYR A 85 -5.48 9.51 10.03
C TYR A 85 -6.55 9.34 11.12
N ILE A 86 -6.23 9.59 12.39
CA ILE A 86 -7.21 9.45 13.48
C ILE A 86 -8.15 10.65 13.62
N SER A 87 -7.76 11.83 13.13
CA SER A 87 -8.56 13.06 13.25
C SER A 87 -9.56 13.25 12.11
N GLU A 88 -9.28 12.70 10.92
CA GLU A 88 -10.19 12.82 9.77
C GLU A 88 -10.98 11.51 9.53
N SER A 89 -12.32 11.60 9.39
CA SER A 89 -13.17 10.44 9.06
C SER A 89 -12.96 9.89 7.64
N GLN A 90 -12.31 10.69 6.79
CA GLN A 90 -11.85 10.31 5.45
C GLN A 90 -10.37 10.68 5.35
N THR A 91 -9.52 9.69 5.18
CA THR A 91 -8.09 9.86 4.94
C THR A 91 -7.84 10.65 3.67
N LYS A 92 -7.08 11.74 3.78
CA LYS A 92 -6.50 12.40 2.61
C LYS A 92 -5.22 11.68 2.21
N GLY A 93 -5.15 11.25 0.96
CA GLY A 93 -3.94 10.66 0.39
C GLY A 93 -3.58 9.29 0.98
N ASP A 94 -2.28 9.03 1.14
CA ASP A 94 -1.74 7.70 1.48
C ASP A 94 -1.46 7.52 2.99
N ASP A 95 -2.04 8.33 3.87
CA ASP A 95 -1.73 8.34 5.31
C ASP A 95 -1.99 6.99 5.99
N SER A 96 -3.11 6.31 5.69
CA SER A 96 -3.41 4.98 6.23
C SER A 96 -2.38 3.93 5.81
N MET A 97 -1.90 4.00 4.56
CA MET A 97 -0.89 3.11 4.03
C MET A 97 0.50 3.40 4.61
N ASN A 98 0.84 4.67 4.81
CA ASN A 98 2.10 5.06 5.46
C ASN A 98 2.14 4.58 6.91
N VAL A 99 1.03 4.74 7.64
CA VAL A 99 0.84 4.22 9.00
C VAL A 99 0.97 2.71 9.01
N LEU A 100 0.26 2.01 8.12
CA LEU A 100 0.33 0.55 8.01
C LEU A 100 1.76 0.07 7.76
N ASN A 101 2.45 0.65 6.79
CA ASN A 101 3.81 0.24 6.42
C ASN A 101 4.80 0.42 7.58
N GLY A 102 4.71 1.55 8.31
CA GLY A 102 5.55 1.80 9.48
C GLY A 102 5.29 0.81 10.61
N VAL A 103 4.02 0.49 10.88
CA VAL A 103 3.63 -0.45 11.93
C VAL A 103 4.02 -1.88 11.57
N VAL A 104 3.76 -2.33 10.34
CA VAL A 104 4.15 -3.66 9.86
C VAL A 104 5.66 -3.84 9.94
N LEU A 105 6.44 -2.83 9.56
CA LEU A 105 7.90 -2.87 9.71
C LEU A 105 8.30 -3.02 11.18
N GLY A 106 7.71 -2.23 12.08
CA GLY A 106 8.02 -2.29 13.52
C GLY A 106 7.73 -3.66 14.11
N LEU A 107 6.54 -4.19 13.86
CA LEU A 107 6.14 -5.52 14.32
C LEU A 107 7.01 -6.62 13.72
N TRP A 108 7.39 -6.50 12.45
CA TRP A 108 8.24 -7.47 11.78
C TRP A 108 9.67 -7.49 12.35
N LEU A 109 10.26 -6.32 12.62
CA LEU A 109 11.60 -6.22 13.21
C LEU A 109 11.64 -6.84 14.61
N GLU A 110 10.59 -6.63 15.41
CA GLU A 110 10.44 -7.28 16.72
C GLU A 110 10.29 -8.79 16.60
N HIS A 111 9.40 -9.26 15.73
CA HIS A 111 9.18 -10.69 15.53
C HIS A 111 10.42 -11.41 14.99
N SER A 112 11.22 -10.72 14.18
CA SER A 112 12.43 -11.28 13.56
C SER A 112 13.67 -11.17 14.45
N ASN A 113 13.58 -10.56 15.64
CA ASN A 113 14.72 -10.22 16.50
C ASN A 113 15.82 -9.42 15.78
N LEU A 114 15.43 -8.58 14.81
CA LEU A 114 16.34 -7.70 14.05
C LEU A 114 16.31 -6.25 14.58
N SER A 115 15.62 -6.04 15.70
CA SER A 115 15.69 -4.84 16.52
C SER A 115 17.12 -4.68 17.06
N ALA A 116 17.85 -3.72 16.50
CA ALA A 116 19.20 -3.33 16.94
C ALA A 116 19.20 -2.73 18.35
#